data_AF-A0A3B9QZV9-F1
#
_entry.id   AF-A0A3B9QZV9-F1
#
_cell.length_a   1.000
_cell.length_b   1.000
_cell.length_c   1.000
_cell.angle_alpha   90.00
_cell.angle_beta   90.00
_cell.angle_gamma   90.00
#
_symmetry.space_group_name_H-M   'P 1'
#
loop_
_entity.id
_entity.type
_entity.pdbx_description
1 polymer ?
#
loop_
_entity_poly.entity_id
_entity_poly.type
_entity_poly.pdbx_seq_one_letter_code
_entity_poly.pdbx_strand_id
1 'polypeptide(L)'
;ETLQLLTTAGPPKGRRLAAFTCSGGDVAMLADCADREGLIFDPPDEATQRALRQWLPEIATVGNPLDYTTPLWGHEDTLEKVFAAALAPGYDAALLV
;
A
#
# COMPACT_ATOMS: atom_id res chain seq x y z
N GLU A 1 18.04 6.11 -1.36
CA GLU A 1 17.18 5.24 -0.52
C GLU A 1 17.62 3.78 -0.39
N THR A 2 18.20 3.08 -1.39
CA THR A 2 18.51 1.63 -1.26
C THR A 2 19.39 1.26 -0.05
N LEU A 3 20.52 1.94 0.15
CA LEU A 3 21.40 1.67 1.30
C LEU A 3 20.68 1.98 2.63
N GLN A 4 19.91 3.06 2.68
CA GLN A 4 19.15 3.47 3.87
C GLN A 4 18.08 2.45 4.25
N LEU A 5 17.35 1.90 3.28
CA LEU A 5 16.39 0.82 3.50
C LEU A 5 17.09 -0.40 4.10
N LEU A 6 18.20 -0.84 3.50
CA LEU A 6 18.95 -2.01 3.95
C LEU A 6 19.55 -1.83 5.34
N THR A 7 20.02 -0.64 5.70
CA THR A 7 20.59 -0.39 7.03
C THR A 7 19.53 -0.22 8.11
N THR A 8 18.30 0.16 7.75
CA THR A 8 17.22 0.43 8.72
C THR A 8 16.31 -0.78 8.92
N ALA A 9 15.86 -1.40 7.82
CA ALA A 9 14.89 -2.49 7.83
C ALA A 9 15.49 -3.86 7.45
N GLY A 10 16.71 -3.89 6.92
CA GLY A 10 17.30 -5.08 6.31
C GLY A 10 16.78 -5.35 4.90
N PRO A 11 17.22 -6.45 4.26
CA PRO A 11 16.71 -6.85 2.96
C PRO A 11 15.25 -7.33 3.05
N PRO A 12 14.38 -7.01 2.08
CA PRO A 12 13.05 -7.61 1.98
C PRO A 12 13.14 -9.13 1.91
N LYS A 13 12.19 -9.83 2.54
CA LYS A 13 12.17 -11.29 2.61
C LYS A 13 11.72 -11.97 1.31
N GLY A 14 11.21 -11.17 0.37
CA GLY A 14 10.64 -11.62 -0.88
C GLY A 14 10.22 -10.44 -1.76
N ARG A 15 9.23 -10.68 -2.61
CA ARG A 15 8.82 -9.78 -3.71
C ARG A 15 7.44 -9.18 -3.51
N ARG A 16 6.69 -9.60 -2.47
CA ARG A 16 5.32 -9.15 -2.21
C ARG A 16 5.38 -7.78 -1.55
N LEU A 17 4.84 -6.77 -2.21
CA LEU A 17 4.80 -5.41 -1.70
C LEU A 17 3.38 -5.00 -1.34
N ALA A 18 3.26 -4.19 -0.30
CA ALA A 18 2.14 -3.29 -0.11
C ALA A 18 2.57 -1.88 -0.55
N ALA A 19 1.71 -1.15 -1.24
CA ALA A 19 1.96 0.26 -1.52
C ALA A 19 0.76 1.14 -1.21
N PHE A 20 1.03 2.37 -0.81
CA PHE A 20 0.05 3.37 -0.40
C PHE A 20 0.32 4.69 -1.11
N THR A 21 -0.71 5.29 -1.67
CA THR A 21 -0.64 6.61 -2.32
C THR A 21 -1.95 7.35 -2.13
N CYS A 22 -1.93 8.67 -2.30
CA CYS A 22 -3.12 9.52 -2.38
C CYS A 22 -3.49 9.92 -3.82
N SER A 23 -2.80 9.36 -4.82
CA SER A 23 -2.93 9.70 -6.23
C SER A 23 -3.02 8.45 -7.10
N GLY A 24 -4.09 8.34 -7.87
CA GLY A 24 -4.25 7.26 -8.87
C GLY A 24 -3.14 7.23 -9.94
N GLY A 25 -2.46 8.35 -10.20
CA GLY A 25 -1.32 8.38 -11.12
C GLY A 25 -0.12 7.57 -10.61
N ASP A 26 0.12 7.62 -9.29
CA ASP A 26 1.22 6.87 -8.68
C ASP A 26 0.92 5.37 -8.70
N VAL A 27 -0.35 4.97 -8.58
CA VAL A 27 -0.76 3.56 -8.71
C VAL A 27 -0.29 2.99 -10.05
N ALA A 28 -0.49 3.71 -11.16
CA ALA A 28 -0.06 3.27 -12.48
C ALA A 28 1.47 3.18 -12.57
N MET A 29 2.19 4.20 -12.09
CA MET A 29 3.66 4.20 -12.09
C MET A 29 4.25 3.07 -11.24
N LEU A 30 3.64 2.79 -10.08
CA LEU A 30 4.02 1.68 -9.21
C LEU A 30 3.78 0.34 -9.90
N ALA A 31 2.64 0.16 -10.56
CA ALA A 31 2.32 -1.07 -11.29
C ALA A 31 3.33 -1.33 -12.43
N ASP A 32 3.65 -0.32 -13.24
CA ASP A 32 4.63 -0.42 -14.33
C ASP A 32 6.03 -0.76 -13.80
N CYS A 33 6.43 -0.13 -12.68
CA CYS A 33 7.71 -0.41 -12.03
C CYS A 33 7.74 -1.85 -11.47
N ALA A 34 6.66 -2.30 -10.84
CA ALA A 34 6.58 -3.64 -10.29
C ALA A 34 6.70 -4.72 -11.35
N ASP A 35 6.05 -4.54 -12.51
CA ASP A 35 6.16 -5.48 -13.63
C ASP A 35 7.61 -5.58 -14.13
N ARG A 36 8.28 -4.42 -14.31
CA ARG A 36 9.67 -4.37 -14.77
C ARG A 36 10.65 -5.04 -13.80
N GLU A 37 10.47 -4.83 -12.49
CA GLU A 37 11.38 -5.33 -11.46
C GLU A 37 10.96 -6.71 -10.90
N GLY A 38 9.85 -7.28 -11.37
CA GLY A 38 9.32 -8.57 -10.92
C GLY A 38 8.79 -8.55 -9.49
N LEU A 39 8.28 -7.40 -9.03
CA LEU A 39 7.62 -7.22 -7.74
C LEU A 39 6.14 -7.56 -7.84
N ILE A 40 5.53 -7.95 -6.73
CA ILE A 40 4.16 -8.48 -6.70
C ILE A 40 3.29 -7.60 -5.82
N PHE A 41 2.25 -7.01 -6.39
CA PHE A 41 1.17 -6.38 -5.66
C PHE A 41 -0.06 -7.30 -5.67
N ASP A 42 -0.19 -8.13 -4.62
CA ASP A 42 -1.35 -9.00 -4.51
C ASP A 42 -2.62 -8.18 -4.22
N PRO A 43 -3.73 -8.42 -4.93
CA PRO A 43 -4.99 -7.77 -4.62
C PRO A 43 -5.45 -8.17 -3.21
N PRO A 44 -6.05 -7.24 -2.45
CA PRO A 44 -6.58 -7.55 -1.12
C PRO A 44 -7.69 -8.59 -1.22
N ASP A 45 -7.72 -9.53 -0.27
CA ASP A 45 -8.81 -10.49 -0.14
C ASP A 45 -10.12 -9.81 0.28
N GLU A 46 -11.24 -10.53 0.22
CA GLU A 46 -12.54 -9.93 0.54
C GLU A 46 -12.62 -9.41 1.98
N ALA A 47 -11.94 -10.04 2.92
CA ALA A 47 -11.93 -9.62 4.32
C ALA A 47 -11.23 -8.26 4.48
N THR A 48 -10.07 -8.12 3.85
CA THR A 48 -9.28 -6.88 3.80
C THR A 48 -10.05 -5.79 3.08
N GLN A 49 -10.68 -6.10 1.93
CA GLN A 49 -11.51 -5.14 1.20
C GLN A 49 -12.67 -4.62 2.05
N ARG A 50 -13.37 -5.49 2.79
CA ARG A 50 -14.45 -5.09 3.70
C ARG A 50 -13.95 -4.21 4.83
N ALA A 51 -12.80 -4.53 5.42
CA ALA A 51 -12.19 -3.74 6.49
C ALA A 51 -11.79 -2.34 6.00
N LEU A 52 -11.16 -2.25 4.83
CA LEU A 52 -10.72 -0.99 4.23
C LEU A 52 -11.90 -0.07 3.90
N ARG A 53 -12.99 -0.60 3.35
CA ARG A 53 -14.20 0.16 3.00
C ARG A 53 -14.90 0.80 4.21
N GLN A 54 -14.60 0.39 5.44
CA GLN A 54 -15.16 1.03 6.65
C GLN A 54 -14.54 2.41 6.91
N TRP A 55 -13.30 2.64 6.44
CA TRP A 55 -12.50 3.81 6.77
C TRP A 55 -12.19 4.68 5.56
N LEU A 56 -12.21 4.09 4.37
CA LEU A 56 -11.93 4.81 3.13
C LEU A 56 -13.15 5.58 2.62
N PRO A 57 -12.94 6.75 1.97
CA PRO A 57 -14.00 7.45 1.26
C PRO A 57 -14.54 6.60 0.11
N GLU A 58 -15.78 6.83 -0.30
CA GLU A 58 -16.43 6.09 -1.39
C GLU A 58 -15.66 6.20 -2.72
N ILE A 59 -14.96 7.31 -2.94
CA ILE A 59 -14.16 7.56 -4.15
C ILE A 59 -12.83 6.79 -4.17
N ALA A 60 -12.41 6.19 -3.05
CA ALA A 60 -11.13 5.50 -2.96
C ALA A 60 -11.16 4.17 -3.71
N THR A 61 -10.06 3.85 -4.38
CA THR A 61 -9.91 2.58 -5.08
C THR A 61 -9.23 1.58 -4.16
N VAL A 62 -9.99 0.58 -3.71
CA VAL A 62 -9.47 -0.50 -2.87
C VAL A 62 -8.68 -1.48 -3.74
N GLY A 63 -7.36 -1.47 -3.55
CA GLY A 63 -6.43 -2.33 -4.26
C GLY A 63 -5.08 -2.41 -3.55
N ASN A 64 -4.13 -2.99 -4.26
CA ASN A 64 -2.71 -2.91 -3.92
C ASN A 64 -1.98 -2.63 -5.24
N PRO A 65 -1.38 -1.46 -5.43
CA PRO A 65 -1.30 -0.32 -4.50
C PRO A 65 -2.66 0.24 -4.07
N LEU A 66 -2.75 0.72 -2.83
CA LEU A 66 -3.94 1.34 -2.25
C LEU A 66 -3.91 2.85 -2.48
N ASP A 67 -4.89 3.37 -3.24
CA ASP A 67 -5.18 4.81 -3.30
C ASP A 67 -6.14 5.18 -2.16
N TYR A 68 -5.60 5.72 -1.08
CA TYR A 68 -6.39 6.17 0.08
C TYR A 68 -6.94 7.59 -0.08
N THR A 69 -6.61 8.26 -1.19
CA THR A 69 -7.06 9.59 -1.61
C THR A 69 -6.60 10.74 -0.70
N THR A 70 -6.42 11.94 -1.28
CA THR A 70 -5.99 13.14 -0.56
C THR A 70 -6.90 13.60 0.59
N PRO A 71 -8.24 13.38 0.59
CA PRO A 71 -9.09 13.77 1.72
C PRO A 71 -8.73 13.12 3.06
N LEU A 72 -7.99 12.00 3.07
CA LEU A 72 -7.55 11.35 4.32
C LEU A 72 -6.30 12.00 4.93
N TRP A 73 -5.67 12.96 4.24
CA TRP A 73 -4.47 13.64 4.75
C TRP A 73 -4.75 14.37 6.06
N GLY A 74 -3.88 14.16 7.05
CA GLY A 74 -4.00 14.75 8.38
C GLY A 74 -4.96 14.01 9.33
N HIS A 75 -5.65 12.96 8.87
CA HIS A 75 -6.51 12.11 9.71
C HIS A 75 -5.75 10.90 10.24
N GLU A 76 -4.78 11.12 11.14
CA GLU A 76 -3.87 10.10 11.67
C GLU A 76 -4.60 8.85 12.21
N ASP A 77 -5.58 9.02 13.09
CA ASP A 77 -6.36 7.91 13.67
C ASP A 77 -7.06 7.04 12.61
N THR A 78 -7.46 7.64 11.49
CA THR A 78 -8.10 6.92 10.39
C THR A 78 -7.05 6.24 9.51
N LEU A 79 -5.95 6.94 9.20
CA LEU A 79 -4.84 6.41 8.42
C LEU A 79 -4.19 5.20 9.11
N GLU A 80 -4.02 5.22 10.43
CA GLU A 80 -3.51 4.09 11.18
C GLU A 80 -4.38 2.84 10.96
N LYS A 81 -5.71 2.98 11.04
CA LYS A 81 -6.66 1.87 10.81
C LYS A 81 -6.60 1.36 9.37
N VAL A 82 -6.50 2.27 8.40
CA VAL A 82 -6.39 1.94 6.97
C VAL A 82 -5.11 1.16 6.70
N PHE A 83 -3.96 1.67 7.16
CA PHE A 83 -2.66 1.02 6.93
C PHE A 83 -2.54 -0.30 7.70
N ALA A 84 -3.02 -0.37 8.95
CA ALA A 84 -3.05 -1.62 9.71
C ALA A 84 -3.90 -2.70 9.02
N ALA A 85 -5.09 -2.33 8.53
CA ALA A 85 -5.96 -3.26 7.80
C ALA A 85 -5.32 -3.72 6.50
N ALA A 86 -4.72 -2.81 5.74
CA ALA A 86 -4.06 -3.14 4.48
C ALA A 86 -2.82 -4.02 4.66
N LEU A 87 -2.07 -3.86 5.75
CA LEU A 87 -0.86 -4.65 6.04
C LEU A 87 -1.15 -6.00 6.71
N ALA A 88 -2.34 -6.21 7.26
CA ALA A 88 -2.72 -7.41 8.00
C ALA A 88 -2.48 -8.75 7.24
N PRO A 89 -2.67 -8.85 5.91
CA PRO A 89 -2.37 -10.07 5.15
C PRO A 89 -0.89 -10.47 5.13
N GLY A 90 0.02 -9.56 5.45
CA GLY A 90 1.46 -9.78 5.46
C GLY A 90 2.11 -9.63 4.09
N TYR A 91 3.19 -8.84 4.05
CA TYR A 91 3.99 -8.50 2.87
C TYR A 91 5.48 -8.52 3.21
N ASP A 92 6.34 -8.55 2.19
CA ASP A 92 7.79 -8.59 2.36
C ASP A 92 8.40 -7.21 2.59
N ALA A 93 7.74 -6.16 2.08
CA ALA A 93 8.01 -4.76 2.37
C ALA A 93 6.78 -3.89 2.05
N ALA A 94 6.79 -2.64 2.52
CA ALA A 94 5.74 -1.67 2.26
C ALA A 94 6.34 -0.34 1.76
N LEU A 95 5.61 0.34 0.88
CA LEU A 95 5.99 1.64 0.32
C LEU A 95 4.84 2.65 0.53
N LEU A 96 5.16 3.81 1.07
CA LEU A 96 4.24 4.95 1.15
C LEU A 96 4.79 6.05 0.24
N VAL A 97 3.96 6.52 -0.69
CA VAL A 97 4.25 7.59 -1.66
C VAL A 97 3.63 8.90 -1.18
#